data_AF-A0A5C3P6A7-F1
#
_entry.id   AF-A0A5C3P6A7-F1
#
_cell.length_a   1.000
_cell.length_b   1.000
_cell.length_c   1.000
_cell.angle_alpha   90.00
_cell.angle_beta   90.00
_cell.angle_gamma   90.00
#
_symmetry.space_group_name_H-M   'P 1'
#
loop_
_entity.id
_entity.type
_entity.pdbx_description
1 polymer ?
#
loop_
_entity_poly.entity_id
_entity_poly.type
_entity_poly.pdbx_seq_one_letter_code
_entity_poly.pdbx_strand_id
1 'polypeptide(L)'
;VLFIYETCLTLDREVAYLWSAKRTGASLLFFANKWLSMTGYIMMLAEFASFPSDKVRSLNQCPVGSCSHFQVAVFAVGVLQFVPWAIFSALRAYVLAQSKFLGLLILTLSLAPVGANLVQYGYHLSGENIAPFGCLETNTATGPIVVITSRVALIVADVLLIYITWTKL
;
A
#
# COMPACT_ATOMS: atom_id res chain seq x y z
N VAL A 1 13.71 -5.08 -4.06
CA VAL A 1 14.54 -6.28 -4.37
C VAL A 1 14.78 -7.15 -3.13
N LEU A 2 15.36 -6.60 -2.05
CA LEU A 2 15.61 -7.36 -0.80
C LEU A 2 14.35 -8.01 -0.21
N PHE A 3 13.23 -7.27 -0.14
CA PHE A 3 11.96 -7.80 0.37
C PHE A 3 11.41 -8.99 -0.42
N ILE A 4 11.60 -9.01 -1.74
CA ILE A 4 11.15 -10.11 -2.62
C ILE A 4 12.03 -11.34 -2.37
N TYR A 5 13.34 -11.14 -2.24
CA TYR A 5 14.27 -12.22 -1.97
C TYR A 5 14.04 -12.87 -0.60
N GLU A 6 13.89 -12.06 0.45
CA GLU A 6 13.53 -12.57 1.79
C GLU A 6 12.17 -13.28 1.78
N THR A 7 11.20 -12.74 1.04
CA THR A 7 9.90 -13.40 0.85
C THR A 7 10.09 -14.81 0.30
N CYS A 8 10.82 -14.98 -0.81
CA CYS A 8 11.07 -16.29 -1.40
C CYS A 8 11.76 -17.25 -0.43
N LEU A 9 12.72 -16.77 0.36
CA LEU A 9 13.42 -17.59 1.35
C LEU A 9 12.53 -18.03 2.52
N THR A 10 11.55 -17.23 2.93
CA THR A 10 10.66 -17.58 4.05
C THR A 10 9.41 -18.34 3.63
N LEU A 11 9.10 -18.43 2.32
CA LEU A 11 7.89 -19.09 1.82
C LEU A 11 7.77 -20.54 2.31
N ASP A 12 8.82 -21.35 2.23
CA ASP A 12 8.76 -22.76 2.66
C ASP A 12 8.36 -22.91 4.13
N ARG A 13 8.91 -22.04 4.99
CA ARG A 13 8.60 -22.03 6.43
C ARG A 13 7.18 -21.51 6.69
N GLU A 14 6.75 -20.49 5.95
CA GLU A 14 5.39 -19.95 6.08
C GLU A 14 4.31 -20.94 5.61
N VAL A 15 4.56 -21.66 4.52
CA VAL A 15 3.68 -22.73 4.03
C VAL A 15 3.59 -23.84 5.09
N ALA A 16 4.73 -24.25 5.64
CA ALA A 16 4.80 -25.32 6.63
C ALA A 16 4.13 -24.98 7.97
N TYR A 17 4.24 -23.73 8.46
CA TYR A 17 3.78 -23.35 9.81
C TYR A 17 2.52 -22.49 9.85
N LEU A 18 2.34 -21.56 8.90
CA LEU A 18 1.19 -20.63 8.90
C LEU A 18 0.04 -21.13 8.03
N TRP A 19 0.31 -21.94 6.99
CA TRP A 19 -0.72 -22.41 6.08
C TRP A 19 -1.34 -23.75 6.50
N SER A 20 -0.56 -24.60 7.17
CA SER A 20 -1.02 -25.87 7.75
C SER A 20 -1.77 -25.68 9.08
N ALA A 21 -1.51 -24.57 9.79
CA ALA A 21 -2.16 -24.23 11.05
C ALA A 21 -3.54 -23.57 10.83
N LYS A 22 -4.39 -23.59 11.87
CA LYS A 22 -5.71 -22.95 11.85
C LYS A 22 -5.57 -21.49 11.43
N ARG A 23 -6.31 -21.07 10.38
CA ARG A 23 -6.31 -19.67 9.92
C ARG A 23 -6.82 -18.75 11.03
N THR A 24 -5.93 -17.95 11.61
CA THR A 24 -6.26 -16.91 12.59
C THR A 24 -6.33 -15.55 11.90
N GLY A 25 -7.01 -14.58 12.51
CA GLY A 25 -7.06 -13.21 11.97
C GLY A 25 -5.67 -12.59 11.76
N ALA A 26 -4.70 -12.94 12.63
CA ALA A 26 -3.32 -12.49 12.51
C ALA A 26 -2.61 -13.07 11.27
N SER A 27 -2.86 -14.33 10.89
CA SER A 27 -2.26 -14.90 9.68
C SER A 27 -2.83 -14.26 8.42
N LEU A 28 -4.13 -13.96 8.39
CA LEU A 28 -4.75 -13.25 7.27
C LEU A 28 -4.16 -11.85 7.09
N LEU A 29 -4.02 -11.08 8.18
CA LEU A 29 -3.40 -9.74 8.17
C LEU A 29 -1.95 -9.77 7.69
N PHE A 30 -1.17 -10.76 8.14
CA PHE A 30 0.20 -10.96 7.70
C PHE A 30 0.28 -11.24 6.18
N PHE A 31 -0.53 -12.17 5.68
CA PHE A 31 -0.58 -12.47 4.25
C PHE A 31 -1.05 -11.26 3.43
N ALA A 32 -2.08 -10.54 3.88
CA ALA A 32 -2.56 -9.34 3.20
C ALA A 32 -1.45 -8.29 3.05
N ASN A 33 -0.75 -7.96 4.14
CA ASN A 33 0.36 -7.03 4.10
C ASN A 33 1.50 -7.50 3.17
N LYS A 34 1.88 -8.77 3.28
CA LYS A 34 3.00 -9.34 2.51
C LYS A 34 2.73 -9.34 1.01
N TRP A 35 1.59 -9.88 0.58
CA TRP A 35 1.27 -10.01 -0.84
C TRP A 35 0.93 -8.66 -1.48
N LEU A 36 0.29 -7.74 -0.76
CA LEU A 36 0.09 -6.36 -1.24
C LEU A 36 1.42 -5.63 -1.43
N SER A 37 2.35 -5.78 -0.48
CA SER A 37 3.69 -5.18 -0.59
C SER A 37 4.48 -5.79 -1.74
N MET A 38 4.47 -7.12 -1.87
CA MET A 38 5.14 -7.83 -2.96
C MET A 38 4.60 -7.40 -4.33
N THR A 39 3.27 -7.31 -4.46
CA THR A 39 2.61 -6.83 -5.68
C THR A 39 3.03 -5.40 -6.00
N GLY A 40 3.05 -4.50 -5.01
CA GLY A 40 3.49 -3.11 -5.19
C GLY A 40 4.94 -3.01 -5.68
N TYR A 41 5.87 -3.79 -5.10
CA TYR A 41 7.26 -3.80 -5.57
C TYR A 41 7.42 -4.33 -7.00
N ILE A 42 6.65 -5.36 -7.38
CA ILE A 42 6.67 -5.89 -8.74
C ILE A 42 6.12 -4.87 -9.73
N MET A 43 5.02 -4.20 -9.39
CA MET A 43 4.44 -3.14 -10.20
C MET A 43 5.42 -1.96 -10.36
N MET A 44 6.06 -1.52 -9.28
CA MET A 44 7.06 -0.44 -9.35
C MET A 44 8.24 -0.78 -10.27
N LEU A 45 8.67 -2.05 -10.30
CA LEU A 45 9.70 -2.49 -11.26
C LEU A 45 9.17 -2.53 -12.70
N ALA A 46 7.88 -2.84 -12.88
CA ALA A 46 7.23 -2.88 -14.19
C ALA A 46 6.91 -1.48 -14.77
N GLU A 47 6.94 -0.40 -13.97
CA GLU A 47 6.82 0.99 -14.46
C GLU A 47 7.90 1.34 -15.49
N PHE A 48 9.11 0.78 -15.33
CA PHE A 48 10.23 0.96 -16.25
C PHE A 48 10.17 0.05 -17.49
N ALA A 49 9.19 -0.85 -17.56
CA ALA A 49 9.00 -1.70 -18.74
C ALA A 49 8.40 -0.89 -19.90
N SER A 50 8.56 -1.41 -21.12
CA SER A 50 8.00 -0.77 -22.31
C SER A 50 6.51 -1.06 -22.41
N PHE A 51 5.69 -0.02 -22.20
CA PHE A 51 4.25 -0.11 -22.43
C PHE A 51 3.96 0.09 -23.92
N PRO A 52 3.01 -0.67 -24.51
CA PRO A 52 2.59 -0.44 -25.88
C PRO A 52 1.98 0.97 -25.98
N SER A 53 2.73 1.90 -26.57
CA SER A 53 2.16 3.15 -27.09
C SER A 53 1.44 2.83 -28.40
N ASP A 54 0.33 3.51 -28.69
CA ASP A 54 -0.49 3.36 -29.91
C ASP A 54 0.28 3.56 -31.23
N LYS A 55 1.62 3.75 -31.20
CA LYS A 55 2.45 4.10 -32.35
C LYS A 55 3.62 3.15 -32.66
N VAL A 56 4.10 2.24 -31.81
CA VAL A 56 5.19 1.31 -32.21
C VAL A 56 5.10 -0.03 -31.48
N ARG A 57 4.75 -1.08 -32.24
CA ARG A 57 4.74 -2.48 -31.79
C ARG A 57 6.17 -3.06 -31.89
N SER A 58 6.96 -2.94 -30.82
CA SER A 58 8.22 -3.69 -30.70
C SER A 58 7.92 -5.14 -30.32
N LEU A 59 8.38 -6.09 -31.14
CA LEU A 59 8.06 -7.52 -31.06
C LEU A 59 8.79 -8.31 -29.95
N ASN A 60 9.60 -7.66 -29.11
CA ASN A 60 10.46 -8.34 -28.11
C ASN A 60 10.20 -7.99 -26.64
N GLN A 61 9.15 -7.22 -26.30
CA GLN A 61 8.87 -6.83 -24.91
C GLN A 61 7.55 -7.41 -24.41
N CYS A 62 7.51 -7.87 -23.15
CA CYS A 62 6.28 -8.26 -22.46
C CYS A 62 5.28 -7.09 -22.54
N PRO A 63 4.14 -7.23 -23.25
CA PRO A 63 3.15 -6.17 -23.32
C PRO A 63 2.42 -6.13 -21.97
N VAL A 64 2.86 -5.23 -21.10
CA VAL A 64 2.02 -4.78 -19.99
C VAL A 64 0.78 -4.12 -20.63
N GLY A 65 -0.41 -4.27 -20.03
CA GLY A 65 -1.64 -3.66 -20.55
C GLY A 65 -1.54 -2.13 -20.68
N SER A 66 -2.63 -1.44 -21.07
CA SER A 66 -2.63 0.04 -21.20
C SER A 66 -2.01 0.73 -19.99
N CYS A 67 -1.04 1.63 -20.23
CA CYS A 67 -0.32 2.39 -19.20
C CYS A 67 -1.26 3.12 -18.23
N SER A 68 -2.39 3.63 -18.73
CA SER A 68 -3.45 4.23 -17.91
C SER A 68 -4.01 3.24 -16.88
N HIS A 69 -4.42 2.03 -17.30
CA HIS A 69 -4.94 1.02 -16.39
C HIS A 69 -3.88 0.51 -15.41
N PHE A 70 -2.63 0.43 -15.88
CA PHE A 70 -1.51 0.05 -15.03
C PHE A 70 -1.27 1.05 -13.90
N GLN A 71 -1.22 2.36 -14.21
CA GLN A 71 -1.06 3.40 -13.19
C GLN A 71 -2.22 3.46 -12.19
N VAL A 72 -3.46 3.30 -12.67
CA VAL A 72 -4.65 3.18 -11.81
C VAL A 72 -4.51 2.01 -10.82
N ALA A 73 -3.97 0.87 -11.27
CA ALA A 73 -3.74 -0.30 -10.44
C ALA A 73 -2.56 -0.12 -9.45
N VAL A 74 -1.46 0.49 -9.89
CA VAL A 74 -0.31 0.85 -9.03
C VAL A 74 -0.80 1.72 -7.86
N PHE A 75 -1.56 2.77 -8.18
CA PHE A 75 -2.11 3.67 -7.18
C PHE A 75 -3.06 2.93 -6.23
N ALA A 76 -3.93 2.05 -6.74
CA ALA A 76 -4.85 1.25 -5.93
C ALA A 76 -4.10 0.36 -4.93
N VAL A 77 -3.06 -0.34 -5.39
CA VAL A 77 -2.24 -1.21 -4.54
C VAL A 77 -1.51 -0.39 -3.47
N GLY A 78 -1.00 0.80 -3.82
CA GLY A 78 -0.41 1.72 -2.84
C GLY A 78 -1.40 2.15 -1.76
N VAL A 79 -2.63 2.49 -2.14
CA VAL A 79 -3.69 2.87 -1.19
C VAL A 79 -4.10 1.68 -0.29
N LEU A 80 -4.18 0.48 -0.85
CA LEU A 80 -4.52 -0.75 -0.12
C LEU A 80 -3.48 -1.12 0.94
N GLN A 81 -2.20 -0.78 0.75
CA GLN A 81 -1.13 -1.08 1.72
C GLN A 81 -1.31 -0.35 3.06
N PHE A 82 -1.95 0.83 3.08
CA PHE A 82 -2.23 1.55 4.33
C PHE A 82 -3.21 0.78 5.24
N VAL A 83 -4.07 -0.07 4.69
CA VAL A 83 -5.11 -0.76 5.46
C VAL A 83 -4.52 -1.79 6.42
N PRO A 84 -3.68 -2.76 5.99
CA PRO A 84 -2.99 -3.65 6.93
C PRO A 84 -2.17 -2.90 7.98
N TRP A 85 -1.45 -1.84 7.59
CA TRP A 85 -0.62 -1.05 8.52
C TRP A 85 -1.45 -0.40 9.62
N ALA A 86 -2.58 0.22 9.26
CA ALA A 86 -3.47 0.83 10.22
C ALA A 86 -4.11 -0.20 11.16
N ILE A 87 -4.49 -1.38 10.66
CA ILE A 87 -5.04 -2.45 11.49
C ILE A 87 -3.99 -2.96 12.48
N PHE A 88 -2.73 -3.16 12.06
CA PHE A 88 -1.65 -3.55 12.97
C PHE A 88 -1.41 -2.50 14.06
N SER A 89 -1.39 -1.22 13.69
CA SER A 89 -1.27 -0.10 14.64
C SER A 89 -2.41 -0.09 15.66
N ALA A 90 -3.65 -0.20 15.20
CA ALA A 90 -4.83 -0.21 16.05
C ALA A 90 -4.88 -1.42 17.00
N LEU A 91 -4.52 -2.61 16.51
CA LEU A 91 -4.46 -3.82 17.33
C LEU A 91 -3.41 -3.68 18.44
N ARG A 92 -2.23 -3.14 18.11
CA ARG A 92 -1.18 -2.88 19.09
C ARG A 92 -1.66 -1.90 20.18
N ALA A 93 -2.29 -0.80 19.78
CA ALA A 93 -2.85 0.16 20.71
C ALA A 93 -3.96 -0.44 21.58
N TYR A 94 -4.85 -1.24 20.99
CA TYR A 94 -5.94 -1.91 21.69
C TYR A 94 -5.45 -2.83 22.79
N VAL A 95 -4.44 -3.67 22.50
CA VAL A 95 -3.87 -4.62 23.46
C VAL A 95 -3.15 -3.91 24.59
N LEU A 96 -2.36 -2.86 24.28
CA LEU A 96 -1.56 -2.13 25.27
C LEU A 96 -2.41 -1.21 26.15
N ALA A 97 -3.33 -0.47 25.56
CA ALA A 97 -4.17 0.47 26.28
C ALA A 97 -5.37 -0.20 26.95
N GLN A 98 -5.68 -1.46 26.59
CA GLN A 98 -6.88 -2.21 27.00
C GLN A 98 -8.19 -1.43 26.77
N SER A 99 -8.18 -0.47 25.84
CA SER A 99 -9.29 0.43 25.57
C SER A 99 -9.69 0.33 24.10
N LYS A 100 -10.95 -0.02 23.87
CA LYS A 100 -11.53 -0.12 22.52
C LYS A 100 -11.53 1.24 21.82
N PHE A 101 -11.75 2.31 22.57
CA PHE A 101 -11.83 3.67 22.04
C PHE A 101 -10.48 4.17 21.51
N LEU A 102 -9.39 3.94 22.23
CA LEU A 102 -8.06 4.35 21.80
C LEU A 102 -7.59 3.58 20.56
N GLY A 103 -7.85 2.26 20.52
CA GLY A 103 -7.59 1.46 19.32
C GLY A 103 -8.38 1.94 18.11
N LEU A 104 -9.67 2.25 18.29
CA LEU A 104 -10.53 2.75 17.21
C LEU A 104 -10.14 4.17 16.76
N LEU A 105 -9.73 5.04 17.67
CA LEU A 105 -9.21 6.38 17.35
C LEU A 105 -7.93 6.29 16.50
N ILE A 106 -7.00 5.41 16.86
CA ILE A 106 -5.78 5.21 16.09
C ILE A 106 -6.10 4.62 14.72
N LEU A 107 -7.04 3.67 14.65
CA LEU A 107 -7.51 3.14 13.37
C LEU A 107 -8.06 4.23 12.45
N THR A 108 -8.94 5.11 12.95
CA THR A 108 -9.55 6.17 12.13
C THR A 108 -8.53 7.21 11.69
N LEU A 109 -7.60 7.63 12.57
CA LEU A 109 -6.51 8.55 12.20
C LEU A 109 -5.56 7.92 11.17
N SER A 110 -5.20 6.63 11.34
CA SER A 110 -4.33 5.93 10.40
C SER A 110 -4.98 5.60 9.05
N LEU A 111 -6.32 5.56 8.96
CA LEU A 111 -7.06 5.43 7.69
C LEU A 111 -7.27 6.75 6.95
N ALA A 112 -7.01 7.91 7.57
CA ALA A 112 -7.19 9.20 6.91
C ALA A 112 -6.43 9.35 5.57
N PRO A 113 -5.19 8.85 5.41
CA PRO A 113 -4.49 8.84 4.12
C PRO A 113 -5.22 8.07 3.03
N VAL A 114 -5.95 7.00 3.37
CA VAL A 114 -6.74 6.21 2.40
C VAL A 114 -7.80 7.09 1.76
N GLY A 115 -8.57 7.81 2.60
CA GLY A 115 -9.60 8.74 2.12
C GLY A 115 -9.02 9.87 1.27
N ALA A 116 -7.92 10.47 1.70
CA ALA A 116 -7.28 11.55 0.94
C ALA A 116 -6.70 11.09 -0.40
N ASN A 117 -6.15 9.87 -0.47
CA ASN A 117 -5.64 9.33 -1.72
C ASN A 117 -6.79 8.92 -2.67
N LEU A 118 -7.92 8.44 -2.16
CA LEU A 118 -9.10 8.10 -2.99
C LEU A 118 -9.65 9.30 -3.77
N VAL A 119 -9.48 10.52 -3.27
CA VAL A 119 -9.87 11.75 -3.96
C VAL A 119 -9.22 11.87 -5.34
N GLN A 120 -8.01 11.32 -5.52
CA GLN A 120 -7.31 11.38 -6.81
C GLN A 120 -8.04 10.63 -7.93
N TYR A 121 -8.83 9.60 -7.62
CA TYR A 121 -9.66 8.92 -8.62
C TYR A 121 -10.73 9.84 -9.24
N GLY A 122 -11.16 10.87 -8.50
CA GLY A 122 -12.13 11.86 -9.00
C GLY A 122 -11.52 12.90 -9.96
N TYR A 123 -10.18 12.99 -10.06
CA TYR A 123 -9.47 14.00 -10.85
C TYR A 123 -8.86 13.46 -12.16
N HIS A 124 -9.51 12.46 -12.76
CA HIS A 124 -9.03 11.78 -13.96
C HIS A 124 -7.59 11.27 -13.82
N LEU A 125 -7.35 10.43 -12.80
CA LEU A 125 -6.09 9.69 -12.68
C LEU A 125 -5.88 8.87 -13.96
N SER A 126 -4.80 9.16 -14.69
CA SER A 126 -4.42 8.41 -15.89
C SER A 126 -2.90 8.24 -15.96
N GLY A 127 -2.43 7.48 -16.94
CA GLY A 127 -1.03 7.19 -17.14
C GLY A 127 -0.64 7.46 -18.58
N GLU A 128 0.46 8.18 -18.77
CA GLU A 128 1.06 8.46 -20.07
C GLU A 128 2.45 7.82 -20.17
N ASN A 129 2.76 7.24 -21.32
CA ASN A 129 4.08 6.64 -21.58
C ASN A 129 5.02 7.70 -22.15
N ILE A 130 6.00 8.14 -21.37
CA ILE A 130 7.01 9.13 -21.75
C ILE A 130 8.37 8.43 -21.86
N ALA A 131 8.86 8.27 -23.08
CA ALA A 131 10.22 7.78 -23.29
C ALA A 131 11.26 8.83 -22.80
N PRO A 132 12.35 8.45 -22.11
CA PRO A 132 12.79 7.09 -21.73
C PRO A 132 12.32 6.59 -20.35
N PHE A 133 11.48 7.36 -19.65
CA PHE A 133 11.13 7.13 -18.23
C PHE A 133 10.03 6.08 -18.02
N GLY A 134 9.32 5.68 -19.08
CA GLY A 134 8.29 4.65 -19.02
C GLY A 134 6.90 5.21 -18.73
N CYS A 135 6.07 4.44 -18.05
CA CYS A 135 4.68 4.82 -17.76
C CYS A 135 4.59 5.72 -16.52
N LEU A 136 4.27 6.99 -16.71
CA LEU A 136 4.18 8.00 -15.66
C LEU A 136 2.73 8.33 -15.31
N GLU A 137 2.49 8.61 -14.04
CA GLU A 137 1.22 9.12 -13.55
C GLU A 137 0.97 10.54 -14.07
N THR A 138 -0.21 10.76 -14.65
CA THR A 138 -0.72 12.08 -15.00
C THR A 138 -1.97 12.35 -14.18
N ASN A 139 -1.91 13.38 -13.34
CA ASN A 139 -3.02 13.77 -12.49
C ASN A 139 -3.24 15.28 -12.58
N THR A 140 -4.50 15.71 -12.69
CA THR A 140 -4.90 17.12 -12.71
C THR A 140 -5.22 17.67 -11.31
N ALA A 141 -5.06 16.86 -10.26
CA ALA A 141 -5.44 17.21 -8.91
C ALA A 141 -4.65 18.40 -8.34
N THR A 142 -5.34 19.51 -8.09
CA THR A 142 -4.90 20.61 -7.23
C THR A 142 -5.59 20.50 -5.87
N GLY A 143 -5.00 19.76 -4.93
CA GLY A 143 -5.58 19.56 -3.60
C GLY A 143 -4.57 19.40 -2.46
N PRO A 144 -3.59 20.32 -2.28
CA PRO A 144 -2.54 20.17 -1.27
C PRO A 144 -3.11 20.09 0.16
N ILE A 145 -4.23 20.76 0.44
CA ILE A 145 -4.80 20.88 1.79
C ILE A 145 -5.31 19.52 2.31
N VAL A 146 -5.99 18.74 1.47
CA VAL A 146 -6.55 17.43 1.87
C VAL A 146 -5.44 16.43 2.17
N VAL A 147 -4.39 16.42 1.33
CA VAL A 147 -3.21 15.60 1.54
C VAL A 147 -2.52 15.96 2.84
N ILE A 148 -2.23 17.26 3.07
CA ILE A 148 -1.56 17.73 4.29
C ILE A 148 -2.35 17.33 5.54
N THR A 149 -3.66 17.54 5.54
CA THR A 149 -4.53 17.21 6.70
C THR A 149 -4.49 15.72 7.02
N SER A 150 -4.54 14.86 6.00
CA SER A 150 -4.45 13.40 6.18
C SER A 150 -3.10 12.94 6.71
N ARG A 151 -2.00 13.60 6.31
CA ARG A 151 -0.65 13.28 6.78
C ARG A 151 -0.47 13.71 8.23
N VAL A 152 -1.00 14.86 8.61
CA VAL A 152 -1.00 15.31 10.02
C VAL A 152 -1.78 14.33 10.90
N ALA A 153 -2.96 13.86 10.47
CA ALA A 153 -3.74 12.87 11.21
C ALA A 153 -2.97 11.56 11.43
N LEU A 154 -2.26 11.07 10.40
CA LEU A 154 -1.41 9.88 10.53
C LEU A 154 -0.26 10.09 11.52
N ILE A 155 0.43 11.23 11.45
CA ILE A 155 1.52 11.57 12.38
C ILE A 155 1.02 11.59 13.83
N VAL A 156 -0.16 12.17 14.06
CA VAL A 156 -0.77 12.18 15.40
C VAL A 156 -1.06 10.76 15.88
N ALA A 157 -1.57 9.88 15.00
CA ALA A 157 -1.77 8.47 15.34
C ALA A 157 -0.46 7.78 15.74
N ASP A 158 0.63 8.02 15.00
CA ASP A 158 1.93 7.41 15.29
C ASP A 158 2.50 7.90 16.63
N VAL A 159 2.41 9.21 16.90
CA VAL A 159 2.84 9.79 18.19
C VAL A 159 2.04 9.20 19.35
N LEU A 160 0.71 9.07 19.20
CA LEU A 160 -0.15 8.43 20.20
C LEU A 160 0.23 6.96 20.43
N LEU A 161 0.49 6.20 19.36
CA LEU A 161 0.90 4.80 19.47
C LEU A 161 2.25 4.66 20.18
N ILE A 162 3.22 5.52 19.86
CA ILE A 162 4.53 5.55 20.54
C ILE A 162 4.32 5.85 22.01
N TYR A 163 3.53 6.88 22.36
CA TYR A 163 3.25 7.24 23.75
C TYR A 163 2.58 6.10 24.53
N ILE A 164 1.55 5.46 23.95
CA ILE A 164 0.89 4.30 24.57
C ILE A 164 1.88 3.15 24.77
N THR A 165 2.73 2.90 23.77
CA THR A 165 3.77 1.86 23.89
C THR A 165 4.71 2.18 25.05
N TRP A 166 5.23 3.39 25.14
CA TRP A 166 6.21 3.78 26.17
C TRP A 166 5.65 3.80 27.59
N THR A 167 4.35 4.03 27.74
CA THR A 167 3.70 4.08 29.05
C THR A 167 3.18 2.74 29.54
N LYS A 168 3.11 1.73 28.66
CA LYS A 168 2.51 0.41 28.93
C LYS A 168 3.48 -0.75 28.79
N LEU A 169 4.60 -0.58 28.09
CA LEU A 169 5.78 -1.46 28.19
C LEU A 169 6.67 -0.99 29.35
#